data_AF-A0A524EQ24-F1
#
_entry.id   AF-A0A524EQ24-F1
#
_cell.length_a   1.000
_cell.length_b   1.000
_cell.length_c   1.000
_cell.angle_alpha   90.00
_cell.angle_beta   90.00
_cell.angle_gamma   90.00
#
_symmetry.space_group_name_H-M   'P 1'
#
loop_
_entity.id
_entity.type
_entity.pdbx_description
1 polymer ?
#
loop_
_entity_poly.entity_id
_entity_poly.type
_entity_poly.pdbx_seq_one_letter_code
_entity_poly.pdbx_strand_id
1 'polypeptide(L)'
;MTQYLTLTPFGIFLLNELGEITKKKSFYPDLSLSSAVLFNLNEGNLEEIPTPVNQFMKAIAPDSLIVSNPNLAAILKSNSITSFSIEEDSDVLRMFRSTEATHLMREEIVDSKDEIDQFRQKVSLEVARRTISKAIQQEDLLVKNAVDAVEEIDKSINMIAMRLREWYTLHFPSLSDLVEEHETLARIITLSGNKTAIDSALLEEAGVGDELADRILDSSVMDIGAPFSERDVEALTSLAELVLNMYSRRRELEEYIGSLMDSVAPNMTALAGHMVSARLISLAGSLKELARKPSSTIQIYGAEKALFRSMKTKATPPKHGVIFQIPLIHSAPYWQRGNLSRALAGKLTIAARVDAYSDRYIGDKLLQDLNSRVEEIRKQYPEPDEGDKKKENTRRGSQKSKG
;
A
#
# COMPACT_ATOMS: atom_id res chain seq x y z
N MET A 1 -6.82 21.18 -47.35
CA MET A 1 -6.68 19.71 -47.61
C MET A 1 -6.59 19.02 -46.28
N THR A 2 -7.17 17.83 -46.14
CA THR A 2 -7.12 17.07 -44.89
C THR A 2 -5.76 16.39 -44.75
N GLN A 3 -5.14 16.50 -43.59
CA GLN A 3 -3.86 15.88 -43.29
C GLN A 3 -3.99 14.93 -42.10
N TYR A 4 -3.20 13.87 -42.06
CA TYR A 4 -3.24 12.86 -41.01
C TYR A 4 -1.93 12.87 -40.23
N LEU A 5 -2.01 12.95 -38.91
CA LEU A 5 -0.84 12.91 -38.03
C LEU A 5 -0.71 11.52 -37.41
N THR A 6 0.45 10.90 -37.57
CA THR A 6 0.78 9.63 -36.94
C THR A 6 2.13 9.69 -36.25
N LEU A 7 2.23 8.98 -35.13
CA LEU A 7 3.45 8.85 -34.35
C LEU A 7 3.81 7.37 -34.27
N THR A 8 5.05 7.05 -34.65
CA THR A 8 5.59 5.70 -34.62
C THR A 8 6.94 5.70 -33.91
N PRO A 9 7.51 4.52 -33.59
CA PRO A 9 8.86 4.45 -33.01
C PRO A 9 9.92 5.20 -33.82
N PHE A 10 9.72 5.37 -35.13
CA PHE A 10 10.71 5.98 -36.02
C PHE A 10 10.58 7.49 -36.13
N GLY A 11 9.46 8.07 -35.71
CA GLY A 11 9.22 9.49 -35.95
C GLY A 11 7.77 9.91 -35.82
N ILE A 12 7.57 11.19 -36.06
CA ILE A 12 6.25 11.77 -36.27
C ILE A 12 6.11 12.16 -37.75
N PHE A 13 4.99 11.75 -38.34
CA PHE A 13 4.75 11.85 -39.78
C PHE A 13 3.41 12.52 -40.03
N LEU A 14 3.40 13.43 -41.00
CA LEU A 14 2.22 14.11 -41.50
C LEU A 14 1.91 13.56 -42.90
N LEU A 15 0.73 12.97 -43.07
CA LEU A 15 0.33 12.28 -44.28
C LEU A 15 -0.74 13.06 -45.04
N ASN A 16 -0.77 12.92 -46.35
CA ASN A 16 -1.91 13.36 -47.18
C ASN A 16 -3.02 12.30 -47.21
N GLU A 17 -4.12 12.58 -47.92
CA GLU A 17 -5.26 11.66 -48.10
C GLU A 17 -4.89 10.35 -48.83
N LEU A 18 -3.74 10.31 -49.52
CA LEU A 18 -3.18 9.11 -50.17
C LEU A 18 -2.21 8.33 -49.28
N GLY A 19 -2.02 8.75 -48.01
CA GLY A 19 -1.10 8.09 -47.08
C GLY A 19 0.38 8.39 -47.32
N GLU A 20 0.70 9.35 -48.18
CA GLU A 20 2.09 9.75 -48.45
C GLU A 20 2.58 10.81 -47.46
N ILE A 21 3.85 10.71 -47.09
CA ILE A 21 4.50 11.62 -46.14
C ILE A 21 4.71 13.00 -46.79
N THR A 22 4.09 14.02 -46.20
CA THR A 22 4.23 15.44 -46.59
C THR A 22 5.28 16.17 -45.73
N LYS A 23 5.33 15.87 -44.42
CA LYS A 23 6.35 16.34 -43.49
C LYS A 23 6.71 15.21 -42.53
N LYS A 24 7.97 15.15 -42.11
CA LYS A 24 8.48 14.14 -41.18
C LYS A 24 9.45 14.74 -40.18
N LYS A 25 9.51 14.14 -39.00
CA LYS A 25 10.61 14.28 -38.06
C LYS A 25 11.01 12.88 -37.60
N SER A 26 12.17 12.42 -38.07
CA SER A 26 12.73 11.13 -37.67
C SER A 26 13.29 11.20 -36.26
N PHE A 27 13.07 10.14 -35.49
CA PHE A 27 13.70 9.85 -34.21
C PHE A 27 14.80 8.80 -34.34
N TYR A 28 14.83 8.04 -35.44
CA TYR A 28 15.88 7.06 -35.69
C TYR A 28 17.24 7.75 -35.94
N PRO A 29 18.37 7.21 -35.42
CA PRO A 29 18.50 5.98 -34.62
C PRO A 29 18.45 6.20 -33.09
N ASP A 30 17.94 7.33 -32.62
CA ASP A 30 17.90 7.67 -31.19
C ASP A 30 16.80 6.90 -30.43
N LEU A 31 17.24 5.81 -29.80
CA LEU A 31 16.42 4.97 -28.93
C LEU A 31 15.85 5.74 -27.72
N SER A 32 16.62 6.66 -27.15
CA SER A 32 16.23 7.39 -25.94
C SER A 32 15.13 8.39 -26.24
N LEU A 33 15.27 9.13 -27.34
CA LEU A 33 14.24 10.05 -27.81
C LEU A 33 12.95 9.29 -28.16
N SER A 34 13.05 8.23 -28.97
CA SER A 34 11.89 7.46 -29.41
C SER A 34 11.11 6.85 -28.24
N SER A 35 11.79 6.18 -27.33
CA SER A 35 11.17 5.56 -26.15
C SER A 35 10.58 6.60 -25.19
N ALA A 36 11.25 7.75 -24.99
CA ALA A 36 10.72 8.83 -24.14
C ALA A 36 9.43 9.44 -24.73
N VAL A 37 9.40 9.70 -26.04
CA VAL A 37 8.21 10.22 -26.72
C VAL A 37 7.02 9.26 -26.59
N LEU A 38 7.24 7.97 -26.87
CA LEU A 38 6.18 6.96 -26.78
C LEU A 38 5.70 6.75 -25.34
N PHE A 39 6.63 6.73 -24.38
CA PHE A 39 6.31 6.60 -22.97
C PHE A 39 5.46 7.77 -22.47
N ASN A 40 5.90 9.01 -22.71
CA ASN A 40 5.19 10.22 -22.27
C ASN A 40 3.84 10.36 -22.96
N LEU A 41 3.75 9.92 -24.23
CA LEU A 41 2.48 9.89 -24.95
C LEU A 41 1.49 8.90 -24.34
N ASN A 42 1.92 7.69 -23.98
CA ASN A 42 1.03 6.69 -23.36
C ASN A 42 0.57 7.12 -21.97
N GLU A 43 1.44 7.76 -21.20
CA GLU A 43 1.12 8.28 -19.86
C GLU A 43 0.26 9.54 -19.89
N GLY A 44 0.14 10.21 -21.04
CA GLY A 44 -0.55 11.50 -21.15
C GLY A 44 0.20 12.66 -20.49
N ASN A 45 1.50 12.51 -20.24
CA ASN A 45 2.35 13.55 -19.65
C ASN A 45 2.72 14.60 -20.71
N LEU A 46 1.88 15.63 -20.85
CA LEU A 46 1.98 16.67 -21.89
C LEU A 46 3.20 17.59 -21.72
N GLU A 47 3.71 17.75 -20.49
CA GLU A 47 4.79 18.70 -20.17
C GLU A 47 6.19 18.16 -20.48
N GLU A 48 6.36 16.83 -20.51
CA GLU A 48 7.66 16.17 -20.70
C GLU A 48 7.90 15.72 -22.15
N ILE A 49 7.10 16.21 -23.10
CA ILE A 49 7.28 15.85 -24.51
C ILE A 49 8.56 16.48 -25.02
N PRO A 50 9.50 15.68 -25.57
CA PRO A 50 10.76 16.20 -26.06
C PRO A 50 10.60 17.36 -27.04
N THR A 51 11.44 18.39 -26.87
CA THR A 51 11.47 19.63 -27.68
C THR A 51 11.38 19.40 -29.20
N PRO A 52 12.03 18.38 -29.80
CA PRO A 52 11.95 18.13 -31.23
C PRO A 52 10.52 17.83 -31.73
N VAL A 53 9.70 17.20 -30.90
CA VAL A 53 8.29 16.89 -31.23
C VAL A 53 7.45 18.16 -31.11
N ASN A 54 7.62 18.94 -30.04
CA ASN A 54 6.91 20.21 -29.88
C ASN A 54 7.25 21.21 -30.99
N GLN A 55 8.50 21.27 -31.44
CA GLN A 55 8.90 22.09 -32.59
C GLN A 55 8.24 21.63 -33.89
N PHE A 56 8.17 20.32 -34.12
CA PHE A 56 7.49 19.77 -35.29
C PHE A 56 6.00 20.12 -35.30
N MET A 57 5.33 19.97 -34.16
CA MET A 57 3.91 20.29 -34.00
C MET A 57 3.63 21.78 -34.25
N LYS A 58 4.45 22.69 -33.71
CA LYS A 58 4.32 24.14 -33.95
C LYS A 58 4.59 24.55 -35.40
N ALA A 59 5.40 23.78 -36.12
CA ALA A 59 5.70 24.02 -37.53
C ALA A 59 4.59 23.51 -38.49
N ILE A 60 3.55 22.87 -37.94
CA ILE A 60 2.39 22.39 -38.69
C ILE A 60 1.24 23.38 -38.44
N ALA A 61 0.75 24.00 -39.52
CA ALA A 61 -0.43 24.86 -39.51
C ALA A 61 -1.44 24.32 -40.55
N PRO A 62 -2.14 23.22 -40.26
CA PRO A 62 -3.06 22.60 -41.21
C PRO A 62 -4.48 23.16 -41.06
N ASP A 63 -5.18 23.28 -42.18
CA ASP A 63 -6.59 23.69 -42.21
C ASP A 63 -7.51 22.63 -41.57
N SER A 64 -7.15 21.35 -41.67
CA SER A 64 -7.86 20.20 -41.10
C SER A 64 -6.89 19.04 -40.82
N LEU A 65 -6.77 18.62 -39.56
CA LEU A 65 -5.87 17.55 -39.11
C LEU A 65 -6.64 16.38 -38.49
N ILE A 66 -6.35 15.14 -38.89
CA ILE A 66 -6.92 13.93 -38.30
C ILE A 66 -5.85 13.22 -37.47
N VAL A 67 -6.23 12.82 -36.25
CA VAL A 67 -5.34 12.17 -35.27
C VAL A 67 -5.99 10.91 -34.73
N SER A 68 -5.23 9.82 -34.60
CA SER A 68 -5.76 8.55 -34.08
C SER A 68 -5.67 8.38 -32.56
N ASN A 69 -4.76 9.09 -31.89
CA ASN A 69 -4.53 8.93 -30.46
C ASN A 69 -5.11 10.11 -29.66
N PRO A 70 -6.03 9.89 -28.70
CA PRO A 70 -6.59 10.93 -27.84
C PRO A 70 -5.53 11.73 -27.06
N ASN A 71 -4.41 11.10 -26.67
CA ASN A 71 -3.31 11.79 -25.99
C ASN A 71 -2.57 12.73 -26.95
N LEU A 72 -2.38 12.36 -28.23
CA LEU A 72 -1.85 13.28 -29.25
C LEU A 72 -2.77 14.48 -29.46
N ALA A 73 -4.08 14.25 -29.45
CA ALA A 73 -5.06 15.32 -29.51
C ALA A 73 -4.98 16.28 -28.29
N ALA A 74 -4.74 15.76 -27.09
CA ALA A 74 -4.52 16.60 -25.91
C ALA A 74 -3.25 17.47 -26.03
N ILE A 75 -2.18 16.92 -26.64
CA ILE A 75 -0.92 17.63 -26.94
C ILE A 75 -1.12 18.75 -27.97
N LEU A 76 -1.96 18.51 -28.98
CA LEU A 76 -2.29 19.53 -29.97
C LEU A 76 -3.06 20.68 -29.35
N LYS A 77 -4.02 20.39 -28.47
CA LYS A 77 -4.77 21.41 -27.72
C LYS A 77 -3.84 22.28 -26.87
N SER A 78 -2.89 21.68 -26.14
CA SER A 78 -1.94 22.44 -25.31
C SER A 78 -1.01 23.33 -26.15
N ASN A 79 -0.71 22.94 -27.40
CA ASN A 79 0.06 23.74 -28.35
C ASN A 79 -0.77 24.73 -29.18
N SER A 80 -2.02 25.04 -28.76
CA SER A 80 -2.93 25.99 -29.42
C SER A 80 -3.34 25.61 -30.85
N ILE A 81 -3.28 24.32 -31.22
CA ILE A 81 -3.79 23.80 -32.49
C ILE A 81 -5.22 23.32 -32.26
N THR A 82 -6.19 24.01 -32.87
CA THR A 82 -7.62 23.76 -32.64
C THR A 82 -8.34 23.12 -33.84
N SER A 83 -7.71 23.10 -35.02
CA SER A 83 -8.26 22.53 -36.26
C SER A 83 -7.93 21.04 -36.42
N PHE A 84 -8.43 20.21 -35.50
CA PHE A 84 -8.24 18.76 -35.61
C PHE A 84 -9.49 17.94 -35.22
N SER A 85 -9.65 16.77 -35.84
CA SER A 85 -10.62 15.74 -35.47
C SER A 85 -9.90 14.47 -35.02
N ILE A 86 -10.56 13.70 -34.14
CA ILE A 86 -10.05 12.42 -33.67
C ILE A 86 -10.78 11.33 -34.43
N GLU A 87 -10.04 10.54 -35.20
CA GLU A 87 -10.55 9.33 -35.87
C GLU A 87 -9.64 8.16 -35.50
N GLU A 88 -10.11 7.31 -34.59
CA GLU A 88 -9.35 6.15 -34.12
C GLU A 88 -9.05 5.15 -35.25
N ASP A 89 -9.95 5.05 -36.23
CA ASP A 89 -9.89 4.05 -37.29
C ASP A 89 -9.97 4.66 -38.70
N SER A 90 -8.99 5.51 -39.02
CA SER A 90 -8.81 6.04 -40.37
C SER A 90 -8.18 5.02 -41.32
N ASP A 91 -8.78 4.82 -42.50
CA ASP A 91 -8.24 3.96 -43.58
C ASP A 91 -6.84 4.39 -44.01
N VAL A 92 -6.57 5.70 -44.05
CA VAL A 92 -5.26 6.27 -44.42
C VAL A 92 -4.19 5.87 -43.42
N LEU A 93 -4.49 5.95 -42.12
CA LEU A 93 -3.58 5.55 -41.05
C LEU A 93 -3.35 4.04 -41.02
N ARG A 94 -4.38 3.24 -41.34
CA ARG A 94 -4.27 1.79 -41.47
C ARG A 94 -3.37 1.40 -42.64
N MET A 95 -3.54 2.06 -43.78
CA MET A 95 -2.70 1.88 -44.97
C MET A 95 -1.26 2.30 -44.72
N PHE A 96 -1.03 3.40 -44.00
CA PHE A 96 0.32 3.81 -43.60
C PHE A 96 0.98 2.75 -42.72
N ARG A 97 0.27 2.16 -41.75
CA ARG A 97 0.83 1.10 -40.89
C ARG A 97 1.24 -0.16 -41.68
N SER A 98 0.49 -0.54 -42.72
CA SER A 98 0.84 -1.70 -43.55
C SER A 98 2.01 -1.42 -44.51
N THR A 99 2.21 -0.16 -44.90
CA THR A 99 3.24 0.27 -45.85
C THR A 99 4.42 1.01 -45.19
N GLU A 100 4.42 1.14 -43.86
CA GLU A 100 5.39 1.95 -43.10
C GLU A 100 6.83 1.57 -43.44
N ALA A 101 7.13 0.27 -43.53
CA ALA A 101 8.47 -0.20 -43.84
C ALA A 101 8.94 0.30 -45.23
N THR A 102 8.06 0.29 -46.22
CA THR A 102 8.34 0.79 -47.57
C THR A 102 8.58 2.29 -47.55
N HIS A 103 7.77 3.05 -46.80
CA HIS A 103 7.96 4.49 -46.64
C HIS A 103 9.27 4.81 -45.91
N LEU A 104 9.62 4.11 -44.83
CA LEU A 104 10.86 4.34 -44.08
C LEU A 104 12.11 4.10 -44.94
N MET A 105 12.10 3.06 -45.78
CA MET A 105 13.20 2.78 -46.72
C MET A 105 13.24 3.81 -47.87
N ARG A 106 12.09 4.17 -48.44
CA ARG A 106 12.01 5.18 -49.53
C ARG A 106 12.52 6.56 -49.08
N GLU A 107 12.29 6.88 -47.82
CA GLU A 107 12.68 8.14 -47.19
C GLU A 107 14.11 8.15 -46.63
N GLU A 108 14.88 7.08 -46.90
CA GLU A 108 16.28 6.85 -46.45
C GLU A 108 16.43 6.99 -44.92
N ILE A 109 15.41 6.58 -44.16
CA ILE A 109 15.46 6.61 -42.69
C ILE A 109 16.11 5.33 -42.15
N VAL A 110 15.87 4.19 -42.80
CA VAL A 110 16.39 2.88 -42.40
C VAL A 110 16.82 2.10 -43.63
N ASP A 111 17.96 1.40 -43.53
CA ASP A 111 18.61 0.74 -44.68
C ASP A 111 18.05 -0.66 -44.98
N SER A 112 17.45 -1.32 -43.97
CA SER A 112 16.91 -2.66 -44.13
C SER A 112 15.67 -2.92 -43.28
N LYS A 113 14.86 -3.89 -43.71
CA LYS A 113 13.72 -4.36 -42.92
C LYS A 113 14.13 -4.99 -41.58
N ASP A 114 15.31 -5.61 -41.53
CA ASP A 114 15.83 -6.19 -40.29
C ASP A 114 16.14 -5.11 -39.24
N GLU A 115 16.73 -3.99 -39.65
CA GLU A 115 16.97 -2.85 -38.76
C GLU A 115 15.67 -2.25 -38.22
N ILE A 116 14.60 -2.21 -39.04
CA ILE A 116 13.27 -1.76 -38.60
C ILE A 116 12.77 -2.65 -37.46
N ASP A 117 12.83 -3.97 -37.63
CA ASP A 117 12.32 -4.92 -36.64
C ASP A 117 13.18 -4.88 -35.35
N GLN A 118 14.51 -4.82 -35.49
CA GLN A 118 15.41 -4.67 -34.35
C GLN A 118 15.20 -3.37 -33.57
N PHE A 119 15.06 -2.23 -34.27
CA PHE A 119 14.85 -0.94 -33.62
C PHE A 119 13.49 -0.89 -32.92
N ARG A 120 12.43 -1.38 -33.55
CA ARG A 120 11.11 -1.51 -32.90
C ARG A 120 11.17 -2.35 -31.64
N GLN A 121 11.87 -3.48 -31.68
CA GLN A 121 12.03 -4.34 -30.50
C GLN A 121 12.77 -3.59 -29.38
N LYS A 122 13.89 -2.92 -29.69
CA LYS A 122 14.65 -2.13 -28.71
C LYS A 122 13.81 -1.02 -28.08
N VAL A 123 13.08 -0.25 -28.88
CA VAL A 123 12.17 0.80 -28.40
C VAL A 123 11.09 0.21 -27.50
N SER A 124 10.47 -0.90 -27.90
CA SER A 124 9.42 -1.56 -27.11
C SER A 124 9.94 -2.03 -25.74
N LEU A 125 11.14 -2.63 -25.70
CA LEU A 125 11.77 -3.03 -24.44
C LEU A 125 12.09 -1.83 -23.54
N GLU A 126 12.59 -0.75 -24.12
CA GLU A 126 12.92 0.48 -23.38
C GLU A 126 11.69 1.24 -22.86
N VAL A 127 10.58 1.25 -23.61
CA VAL A 127 9.30 1.77 -23.12
C VAL A 127 8.78 0.89 -21.98
N ALA A 128 8.79 -0.43 -22.13
CA ALA A 128 8.36 -1.36 -21.09
C ALA A 128 9.19 -1.19 -19.80
N ARG A 129 10.51 -1.04 -19.91
CA ARG A 129 11.39 -0.75 -18.77
C ARG A 129 11.02 0.55 -18.06
N ARG A 130 10.75 1.63 -18.80
CA ARG A 130 10.31 2.92 -18.23
C ARG A 130 8.97 2.79 -17.50
N THR A 131 8.00 2.10 -18.08
CA THR A 131 6.70 1.83 -17.46
C THR A 131 6.84 1.04 -16.16
N ILE A 132 7.68 -0.01 -16.16
CA ILE A 132 7.95 -0.81 -14.96
C ILE A 132 8.66 0.05 -13.89
N SER A 133 9.68 0.81 -14.27
CA SER A 133 10.43 1.67 -13.35
C SER A 133 9.54 2.71 -12.68
N LYS A 134 8.64 3.36 -13.43
CA LYS A 134 7.68 4.34 -12.87
C LYS A 134 6.67 3.68 -11.93
N ALA A 135 6.21 2.46 -12.24
CA ALA A 135 5.32 1.72 -11.36
C ALA A 135 6.01 1.33 -10.03
N ILE A 136 7.30 0.99 -10.06
CA ILE A 136 8.09 0.68 -8.85
C ILE A 136 8.32 1.92 -7.98
N GLN A 137 8.43 3.11 -8.59
CA GLN A 137 8.66 4.38 -7.87
C GLN A 137 7.42 4.91 -7.13
N GLN A 138 6.27 4.25 -7.22
CA GLN A 138 5.09 4.69 -6.47
C GLN A 138 5.31 4.44 -4.97
N GLU A 139 5.25 5.51 -4.17
CA GLU A 139 5.52 5.48 -2.73
C GLU A 139 4.58 4.52 -1.97
N ASP A 140 3.37 4.28 -2.48
CA ASP A 140 2.42 3.33 -1.88
C ASP A 140 2.85 1.86 -1.97
N LEU A 141 3.71 1.51 -2.93
CA LEU A 141 4.35 0.18 -2.98
C LEU A 141 5.39 0.02 -1.87
N LEU A 142 6.11 1.09 -1.53
CA LEU A 142 7.05 1.09 -0.40
C LEU A 142 6.30 0.93 0.92
N VAL A 143 5.18 1.66 1.09
CA VAL A 143 4.28 1.52 2.24
C VAL A 143 3.81 0.08 2.39
N LYS A 144 3.35 -0.55 1.30
CA LYS A 144 2.91 -1.94 1.32
C LYS A 144 3.99 -2.89 1.84
N ASN A 145 5.19 -2.85 1.25
CA ASN A 145 6.28 -3.75 1.64
C ASN A 145 6.72 -3.52 3.09
N ALA A 146 6.76 -2.26 3.55
CA ALA A 146 7.10 -1.95 4.93
C ALA A 146 6.07 -2.49 5.92
N VAL A 147 4.77 -2.37 5.62
CA VAL A 147 3.70 -2.93 6.46
C VAL A 147 3.77 -4.46 6.50
N ASP A 148 3.95 -5.10 5.35
CA ASP A 148 4.05 -6.55 5.27
C ASP A 148 5.26 -7.05 6.10
N ALA A 149 6.39 -6.33 6.05
CA ALA A 149 7.55 -6.61 6.89
C ALA A 149 7.27 -6.46 8.40
N VAL A 150 6.53 -5.43 8.82
CA VAL A 150 6.10 -5.30 10.23
C VAL A 150 5.23 -6.48 10.65
N GLU A 151 4.29 -6.93 9.82
CA GLU A 151 3.46 -8.10 10.14
C GLU A 151 4.27 -9.41 10.22
N GLU A 152 5.31 -9.55 9.41
CA GLU A 152 6.23 -10.68 9.47
C GLU A 152 7.12 -10.64 10.72
N ILE A 153 7.60 -9.46 11.10
CA ILE A 153 8.33 -9.24 12.35
C ILE A 153 7.45 -9.57 13.56
N ASP A 154 6.20 -9.09 13.61
CA ASP A 154 5.27 -9.40 14.69
C ASP A 154 5.04 -10.91 14.87
N LYS A 155 4.86 -11.64 13.76
CA LYS A 155 4.73 -13.11 13.79
C LYS A 155 6.01 -13.78 14.26
N SER A 156 7.16 -13.27 13.83
CA SER A 156 8.48 -13.80 14.18
C SER A 156 8.80 -13.57 15.66
N ILE A 157 8.57 -12.36 16.17
CA ILE A 157 8.66 -12.02 17.59
C ILE A 157 7.83 -13.00 18.41
N ASN A 158 6.55 -13.18 18.06
CA ASN A 158 5.67 -14.08 18.80
C ASN A 158 6.19 -15.53 18.79
N MET A 159 6.64 -16.04 17.64
CA MET A 159 7.15 -17.40 17.52
C MET A 159 8.42 -17.62 18.35
N ILE A 160 9.38 -16.69 18.27
CA ILE A 160 10.67 -16.80 18.94
C ILE A 160 10.50 -16.55 20.44
N ALA A 161 9.71 -15.56 20.85
CA ALA A 161 9.46 -15.25 22.25
C ALA A 161 8.72 -16.40 22.97
N MET A 162 7.77 -17.08 22.30
CA MET A 162 7.14 -18.28 22.86
C MET A 162 8.17 -19.40 23.04
N ARG A 163 9.08 -19.61 22.10
CA ARG A 163 10.16 -20.59 22.24
C ARG A 163 11.13 -20.23 23.36
N LEU A 164 11.52 -18.96 23.46
CA LEU A 164 12.37 -18.44 24.52
C LEU A 164 11.73 -18.67 25.90
N ARG A 165 10.43 -18.36 26.03
CA ARG A 165 9.66 -18.61 27.25
C ARG A 165 9.67 -20.09 27.61
N GLU A 166 9.30 -20.97 26.68
CA GLU A 166 9.31 -22.42 26.92
C GLU A 166 10.68 -22.95 27.37
N TRP A 167 11.76 -22.45 26.76
CA TRP A 167 13.11 -22.88 27.10
C TRP A 167 13.53 -22.33 28.48
N TYR A 168 13.27 -21.06 28.75
CA TYR A 168 13.60 -20.44 30.04
C TYR A 168 12.76 -20.99 31.19
N THR A 169 11.53 -21.47 30.94
CA THR A 169 10.70 -22.17 31.93
C THR A 169 11.41 -23.39 32.52
N LEU A 170 12.34 -24.03 31.81
CA LEU A 170 13.13 -25.13 32.38
C LEU A 170 14.08 -24.66 33.50
N HIS A 171 14.52 -23.40 33.45
CA HIS A 171 15.44 -22.78 34.40
C HIS A 171 14.72 -22.01 35.51
N PHE A 172 13.69 -21.23 35.15
CA PHE A 172 12.89 -20.43 36.08
C PHE A 172 11.39 -20.47 35.69
N PRO A 173 10.67 -21.55 36.02
CA PRO A 173 9.25 -21.70 35.70
C PRO A 173 8.38 -20.54 36.18
N SER A 174 8.62 -20.06 37.41
CA SER A 174 7.75 -19.06 38.05
C SER A 174 7.78 -17.71 37.33
N LEU A 175 8.92 -17.34 36.72
CA LEU A 175 9.03 -16.10 35.94
C LEU A 175 8.13 -16.12 34.70
N SER A 176 8.08 -17.26 34.02
CA SER A 176 7.26 -17.43 32.81
C SER A 176 5.76 -17.33 33.07
N ASP A 177 5.31 -17.63 34.29
CA ASP A 177 3.90 -17.49 34.68
C ASP A 177 3.55 -16.07 35.15
N LEU A 178 4.52 -15.35 35.72
CA LEU A 178 4.33 -14.00 36.25
C LEU A 178 4.40 -12.91 35.17
N VAL A 179 5.28 -13.07 34.17
CA VAL A 179 5.55 -12.05 33.15
C VAL A 179 4.82 -12.40 31.86
N GLU A 180 3.66 -11.80 31.59
CA GLU A 180 2.89 -12.07 30.36
C GLU A 180 3.56 -11.49 29.09
N GLU A 181 4.14 -10.30 29.21
CA GLU A 181 4.70 -9.57 28.07
C GLU A 181 6.04 -10.15 27.60
N HIS A 182 6.14 -10.39 26.29
CA HIS A 182 7.32 -10.99 25.66
C HIS A 182 8.56 -10.08 25.70
N GLU A 183 8.39 -8.78 25.46
CA GLU A 183 9.52 -7.82 25.45
C GLU A 183 10.15 -7.73 26.85
N THR A 184 9.32 -7.61 27.88
CA THR A 184 9.75 -7.56 29.28
C THR A 184 10.46 -8.84 29.71
N LEU A 185 9.92 -10.02 29.35
CA LEU A 185 10.61 -11.29 29.61
C LEU A 185 11.99 -11.34 28.94
N ALA A 186 12.09 -10.93 27.68
CA ALA A 186 13.36 -10.92 26.96
C ALA A 186 14.37 -9.94 27.59
N ARG A 187 13.94 -8.77 28.10
CA ARG A 187 14.79 -7.83 28.86
C ARG A 187 15.34 -8.48 30.13
N ILE A 188 14.48 -9.12 30.93
CA ILE A 188 14.89 -9.79 32.17
C ILE A 188 15.92 -10.88 31.87
N ILE A 189 15.68 -11.73 30.87
CA ILE A 189 16.62 -12.82 30.50
C ILE A 189 17.95 -12.25 30.01
N THR A 190 17.91 -11.16 29.24
CA THR A 190 19.13 -10.51 28.73
C THR A 190 19.98 -9.92 29.85
N LEU A 191 19.35 -9.24 30.81
CA LEU A 191 20.06 -8.58 31.91
C LEU A 191 20.54 -9.57 32.98
N SER A 192 19.71 -10.56 33.35
CA SER A 192 20.02 -11.45 34.48
C SER A 192 20.83 -12.67 34.07
N GLY A 193 20.52 -13.26 32.91
CA GLY A 193 21.04 -14.56 32.47
C GLY A 193 20.59 -15.73 33.36
N ASN A 194 20.99 -15.72 34.64
CA ASN A 194 20.74 -16.74 35.64
C ASN A 194 19.75 -16.24 36.71
N LYS A 195 18.88 -17.12 37.21
CA LYS A 195 17.91 -16.81 38.27
C LYS A 195 18.54 -16.29 39.55
N THR A 196 19.80 -16.64 39.86
CA THR A 196 20.50 -16.16 41.06
C THR A 196 20.98 -14.71 40.97
N ALA A 197 21.02 -14.15 39.75
CA ALA A 197 21.47 -12.78 39.49
C ALA A 197 20.31 -11.77 39.42
N ILE A 198 19.06 -12.23 39.62
CA ILE A 198 17.90 -11.35 39.60
C ILE A 198 17.83 -10.58 40.92
N ASP A 199 17.88 -9.25 40.82
CA ASP A 199 17.67 -8.34 41.93
C ASP A 199 16.65 -7.25 41.56
N SER A 200 16.27 -6.44 42.55
CA SER A 200 15.28 -5.37 42.37
C SER A 200 15.74 -4.30 41.38
N ALA A 201 17.04 -4.00 41.31
CA ALA A 201 17.57 -2.96 40.43
C ALA A 201 17.49 -3.38 38.95
N LEU A 202 17.78 -4.66 38.68
CA LEU A 202 17.68 -5.27 37.35
C LEU A 202 16.24 -5.33 36.87
N LEU A 203 15.29 -5.67 37.75
CA LEU A 203 13.88 -5.70 37.41
C LEU A 203 13.34 -4.29 37.09
N GLU A 204 13.79 -3.26 37.82
CA GLU A 204 13.49 -1.87 37.51
C GLU A 204 14.06 -1.46 36.13
N GLU A 205 15.31 -1.82 35.82
CA GLU A 205 15.93 -1.58 34.51
C GLU A 205 15.17 -2.30 33.37
N ALA A 206 14.64 -3.50 33.64
CA ALA A 206 13.83 -4.25 32.70
C ALA A 206 12.42 -3.64 32.49
N GLY A 207 12.04 -2.60 33.26
CA GLY A 207 10.74 -1.94 33.19
C GLY A 207 9.63 -2.65 33.96
N VAL A 208 9.99 -3.50 34.92
CA VAL A 208 9.04 -4.21 35.78
C VAL A 208 8.60 -3.29 36.92
N GLY A 209 7.29 -3.15 37.13
CA GLY A 209 6.77 -2.36 38.25
C GLY A 209 6.98 -3.04 39.61
N ASP A 210 7.10 -2.25 40.67
CA ASP A 210 7.46 -2.68 42.03
C ASP A 210 6.67 -3.91 42.52
N GLU A 211 5.33 -3.90 42.38
CA GLU A 211 4.48 -5.01 42.83
C GLU A 211 4.78 -6.33 42.11
N LEU A 212 5.11 -6.27 40.82
CA LEU A 212 5.47 -7.45 40.05
C LEU A 212 6.90 -7.89 40.35
N ALA A 213 7.80 -6.94 40.60
CA ALA A 213 9.19 -7.22 40.98
C ALA A 213 9.27 -7.99 42.31
N ASP A 214 8.54 -7.56 43.34
CA ASP A 214 8.47 -8.25 44.63
C ASP A 214 7.99 -9.69 44.47
N ARG A 215 6.92 -9.90 43.68
CA ARG A 215 6.40 -11.24 43.39
C ARG A 215 7.41 -12.13 42.67
N ILE A 216 8.20 -11.57 41.76
CA ILE A 216 9.26 -12.31 41.05
C ILE A 216 10.35 -12.71 42.05
N LEU A 217 10.80 -11.79 42.90
CA LEU A 217 11.83 -12.05 43.91
C LEU A 217 11.37 -13.10 44.92
N ASP A 218 10.15 -13.00 45.43
CA ASP A 218 9.56 -13.99 46.34
C ASP A 218 9.49 -15.38 45.69
N SER A 219 9.09 -15.43 44.42
CA SER A 219 9.00 -16.69 43.67
C SER A 219 10.36 -17.34 43.41
N SER A 220 11.43 -16.54 43.30
CA SER A 220 12.79 -17.04 43.02
C SER A 220 13.33 -17.94 44.13
N VAL A 221 12.93 -17.71 45.38
CA VAL A 221 13.41 -18.44 46.57
C VAL A 221 12.91 -19.88 46.60
N MET A 222 11.70 -20.13 46.09
CA MET A 222 11.04 -21.44 46.09
C MET A 222 11.04 -22.12 44.71
N ASP A 223 11.78 -21.57 43.74
CA ASP A 223 11.70 -22.01 42.36
C ASP A 223 12.41 -23.36 42.12
N ILE A 224 11.67 -24.31 41.53
CA ILE A 224 12.10 -25.69 41.28
C ILE A 224 12.90 -25.88 39.98
N GLY A 225 13.16 -24.80 39.23
CA GLY A 225 13.81 -24.87 37.93
C GLY A 225 15.25 -25.38 37.98
N ALA A 226 15.67 -26.04 36.91
CA ALA A 226 16.98 -26.68 36.82
C ALA A 226 18.11 -25.66 36.68
N PRO A 227 19.28 -25.88 37.29
CA PRO A 227 20.43 -25.02 37.06
C PRO A 227 20.90 -25.14 35.61
N PHE A 228 21.19 -24.00 34.99
CA PHE A 228 21.71 -23.94 33.63
C PHE A 228 23.22 -23.67 33.67
N SER A 229 23.97 -24.25 32.72
CA SER A 229 25.39 -23.91 32.59
C SER A 229 25.56 -22.53 31.97
N GLU A 230 26.75 -21.94 32.10
CA GLU A 230 27.06 -20.65 31.45
C GLU A 230 26.80 -20.67 29.94
N ARG A 231 27.08 -21.80 29.29
CA ARG A 231 26.81 -21.98 27.85
C ARG A 231 25.32 -22.01 27.52
N ASP A 232 24.50 -22.60 28.39
CA ASP A 232 23.05 -22.64 28.20
C ASP A 232 22.44 -21.25 28.38
N VAL A 233 22.93 -20.51 29.39
CA VAL A 233 22.55 -19.12 29.64
C VAL A 233 22.95 -18.22 28.47
N GLU A 234 24.17 -18.33 27.97
CA GLU A 234 24.65 -17.55 26.82
C GLU A 234 23.78 -17.76 25.58
N ALA A 235 23.39 -19.01 25.30
CA ALA A 235 22.50 -19.33 24.18
C ALA A 235 21.09 -18.72 24.34
N LEU A 236 20.54 -18.74 25.56
CA LEU A 236 19.25 -18.11 25.87
C LEU A 236 19.31 -16.59 25.79
N THR A 237 20.35 -15.98 26.35
CA THR A 237 20.59 -14.53 26.30
C THR A 237 20.70 -14.06 24.85
N SER A 238 21.46 -14.76 24.00
CA SER A 238 21.54 -14.44 22.57
C SER A 238 20.18 -14.49 21.86
N LEU A 239 19.34 -15.47 22.22
CA LEU A 239 17.97 -15.57 21.68
C LEU A 239 17.07 -14.42 22.19
N ALA A 240 17.22 -14.03 23.45
CA ALA A 240 16.51 -12.89 24.04
C ALA A 240 16.92 -11.57 23.38
N GLU A 241 18.22 -11.35 23.15
CA GLU A 241 18.75 -10.20 22.42
C GLU A 241 18.19 -10.12 20.99
N LEU A 242 18.06 -11.26 20.30
CA LEU A 242 17.43 -11.31 18.98
C LEU A 242 15.97 -10.81 19.04
N VAL A 243 15.20 -11.24 20.04
CA VAL A 243 13.82 -10.77 20.25
C VAL A 243 13.79 -9.25 20.49
N LEU A 244 14.65 -8.73 21.36
CA LEU A 244 14.73 -7.28 21.63
C LEU A 244 15.15 -6.47 20.39
N ASN A 245 16.09 -6.99 19.60
CA ASN A 245 16.48 -6.37 18.33
C ASN A 245 15.29 -6.33 17.36
N MET A 246 14.51 -7.42 17.24
CA MET A 246 13.30 -7.42 16.41
C MET A 246 12.28 -6.37 16.87
N TYR A 247 12.07 -6.19 18.18
CA TYR A 247 11.23 -5.09 18.70
C TYR A 247 11.78 -3.71 18.31
N SER A 248 13.09 -3.50 18.35
CA SER A 248 13.73 -2.26 17.89
C SER A 248 13.49 -2.02 16.39
N ARG A 249 13.75 -3.03 15.56
CA ARG A 249 13.54 -2.94 14.09
C ARG A 249 12.08 -2.70 13.74
N ARG A 250 11.15 -3.29 14.49
CA ARG A 250 9.73 -3.02 14.34
C ARG A 250 9.43 -1.52 14.57
N ARG A 251 9.92 -0.93 15.66
CA ARG A 251 9.73 0.50 15.97
C ARG A 251 10.32 1.40 14.89
N GLU A 252 11.53 1.09 14.42
CA GLU A 252 12.18 1.82 13.30
C GLU A 252 11.33 1.78 12.02
N LEU A 253 10.72 0.63 11.71
CA LEU A 253 9.82 0.50 10.56
C LEU A 253 8.50 1.25 10.76
N GLU A 254 7.95 1.27 11.97
CA GLU A 254 6.74 2.05 12.27
C GLU A 254 6.97 3.55 12.07
N GLU A 255 8.12 4.07 12.51
CA GLU A 255 8.53 5.47 12.27
C GLU A 255 8.70 5.75 10.77
N TYR A 256 9.36 4.85 10.05
CA TYR A 256 9.52 4.95 8.60
C TYR A 256 8.17 4.97 7.88
N ILE A 257 7.26 4.05 8.22
CA ILE A 257 5.88 4.03 7.69
C ILE A 257 5.17 5.33 8.03
N GLY A 258 5.37 5.85 9.25
CA GLY A 258 4.84 7.15 9.66
C GLY A 258 5.23 8.26 8.69
N SER A 259 6.53 8.40 8.43
CA SER A 259 7.06 9.42 7.51
C SER A 259 6.52 9.30 6.08
N LEU A 260 6.38 8.07 5.56
CA LEU A 260 5.80 7.83 4.23
C LEU A 260 4.30 8.12 4.20
N MET A 261 3.57 7.76 5.25
CA MET A 261 2.12 7.94 5.28
C MET A 261 1.70 9.40 5.38
N ASP A 262 2.56 10.26 5.94
CA ASP A 262 2.36 11.71 5.95
C ASP A 262 2.46 12.32 4.55
N SER A 263 3.28 11.76 3.64
CA SER A 263 3.32 12.18 2.23
C SER A 263 2.25 11.50 1.39
N VAL A 264 2.07 10.18 1.54
CA VAL A 264 1.24 9.35 0.66
C VAL A 264 -0.25 9.51 0.93
N ALA A 265 -0.68 9.52 2.20
CA ALA A 265 -2.10 9.54 2.54
C ALA A 265 -2.38 10.29 3.87
N PRO A 266 -2.10 11.61 3.93
CA PRO A 266 -2.27 12.41 5.14
C PRO A 266 -3.73 12.48 5.61
N ASN A 267 -4.71 12.45 4.71
CA ASN A 267 -6.13 12.50 5.09
C ASN A 267 -6.59 11.21 5.77
N MET A 268 -6.14 10.06 5.27
CA MET A 268 -6.38 8.76 5.90
C MET A 268 -5.72 8.67 7.28
N THR A 269 -4.45 9.08 7.36
CA THR A 269 -3.67 9.12 8.60
C THR A 269 -4.36 9.93 9.69
N ALA A 270 -4.95 11.09 9.35
CA ALA A 270 -5.71 11.91 10.30
C ALA A 270 -6.93 11.20 10.91
N LEU A 271 -7.50 10.20 10.23
CA LEU A 271 -8.70 9.48 10.69
C LEU A 271 -8.40 8.18 11.42
N ALA A 272 -7.39 7.43 10.96
CA ALA A 272 -7.12 6.07 11.42
C ALA A 272 -5.71 5.87 12.00
N GLY A 273 -4.85 6.88 11.93
CA GLY A 273 -3.42 6.78 12.25
C GLY A 273 -2.61 6.14 11.13
N HIS A 274 -1.29 6.24 11.21
CA HIS A 274 -0.36 5.78 10.17
C HIS A 274 -0.49 4.27 9.93
N MET A 275 -0.41 3.45 10.98
CA MET A 275 -0.36 1.99 10.84
C MET A 275 -1.63 1.36 10.25
N VAL A 276 -2.81 1.78 10.71
CA VAL A 276 -4.07 1.23 10.19
C VAL A 276 -4.32 1.70 8.75
N SER A 277 -3.98 2.95 8.44
CA SER A 277 -4.10 3.50 7.09
C SER A 277 -3.15 2.80 6.11
N ALA A 278 -1.89 2.61 6.51
CA ALA A 278 -0.90 1.86 5.74
C ALA A 278 -1.34 0.41 5.50
N ARG A 279 -1.93 -0.24 6.52
CA ARG A 279 -2.47 -1.59 6.41
C ARG A 279 -3.66 -1.68 5.45
N LEU A 280 -4.54 -0.67 5.44
CA LEU A 280 -5.62 -0.60 4.44
C LEU A 280 -5.09 -0.47 3.01
N ILE A 281 -4.04 0.34 2.81
CA ILE A 281 -3.37 0.47 1.51
C ILE A 281 -2.72 -0.86 1.10
N SER A 282 -2.00 -1.53 2.02
CA SER A 282 -1.39 -2.85 1.75
C SER A 282 -2.45 -3.88 1.33
N LEU A 283 -3.55 -3.99 2.08
CA LEU A 283 -4.65 -4.92 1.78
C LEU A 283 -5.36 -4.63 0.45
N ALA A 284 -5.42 -3.38 0.04
CA ALA A 284 -5.95 -2.99 -1.26
C ALA A 284 -4.94 -3.19 -2.42
N GLY A 285 -3.65 -3.19 -2.10
CA GLY A 285 -2.52 -3.33 -3.03
C GLY A 285 -1.89 -2.01 -3.45
N SER A 286 -2.66 -0.92 -3.47
CA SER A 286 -2.21 0.45 -3.75
C SER A 286 -3.24 1.46 -3.23
N LEU A 287 -2.83 2.73 -3.07
CA LEU A 287 -3.74 3.79 -2.64
C LEU A 287 -4.84 4.03 -3.68
N LYS A 288 -4.49 3.97 -4.98
CA LYS A 288 -5.46 4.12 -6.08
C LYS A 288 -6.49 2.99 -6.09
N GLU A 289 -6.08 1.76 -5.82
CA GLU A 289 -7.02 0.64 -5.70
C GLU A 289 -7.94 0.79 -4.49
N LEU A 290 -7.41 1.25 -3.36
CA LEU A 290 -8.20 1.53 -2.16
C LEU A 290 -9.28 2.60 -2.44
N ALA A 291 -8.90 3.70 -3.10
CA ALA A 291 -9.80 4.80 -3.44
C ALA A 291 -10.98 4.40 -4.34
N ARG A 292 -10.80 3.36 -5.16
CA ARG A 292 -11.85 2.77 -6.02
C ARG A 292 -12.82 1.88 -5.25
N LYS A 293 -12.45 1.37 -4.08
CA LYS A 293 -13.32 0.48 -3.31
C LYS A 293 -14.50 1.25 -2.69
N PRO A 294 -15.66 0.59 -2.53
CA PRO A 294 -16.77 1.16 -1.77
C PRO A 294 -16.48 1.10 -0.27
N SER A 295 -17.15 1.96 0.49
CA SER A 295 -17.05 2.02 1.95
C SER A 295 -17.33 0.68 2.64
N SER A 296 -18.27 -0.10 2.12
CA SER A 296 -18.59 -1.44 2.65
C SER A 296 -17.42 -2.43 2.55
N THR A 297 -16.57 -2.30 1.54
CA THR A 297 -15.35 -3.11 1.40
C THR A 297 -14.27 -2.61 2.36
N ILE A 298 -14.07 -1.30 2.45
CA ILE A 298 -13.10 -0.71 3.39
C ILE A 298 -13.41 -1.09 4.83
N GLN A 299 -14.71 -1.15 5.19
CA GLN A 299 -15.16 -1.56 6.51
C GLN A 299 -14.68 -2.96 6.92
N ILE A 300 -14.54 -3.89 5.96
CA ILE A 300 -14.31 -5.32 6.21
C ILE A 300 -12.95 -5.82 5.74
N TYR A 301 -12.06 -4.94 5.27
CA TYR A 301 -10.69 -5.31 4.90
C TYR A 301 -9.96 -5.98 6.06
N GLY A 302 -9.33 -7.13 5.83
CA GLY A 302 -8.70 -7.98 6.86
C GLY A 302 -9.64 -8.96 7.56
N ALA A 303 -10.96 -8.92 7.26
CA ALA A 303 -11.94 -9.90 7.74
C ALA A 303 -12.49 -10.82 6.63
N GLU A 304 -11.75 -10.96 5.53
CA GLU A 304 -12.17 -11.70 4.34
C GLU A 304 -12.52 -13.15 4.67
N LYS A 305 -11.70 -13.83 5.48
CA LYS A 305 -11.97 -15.22 5.90
C LYS A 305 -13.32 -15.34 6.61
N ALA A 306 -13.63 -14.41 7.51
CA ALA A 306 -14.90 -14.39 8.25
C ALA A 306 -16.07 -14.03 7.34
N LEU A 307 -15.88 -13.08 6.43
CA LEU A 307 -16.85 -12.66 5.43
C LEU A 307 -17.21 -13.82 4.50
N PHE A 308 -16.22 -14.46 3.87
CA PHE A 308 -16.44 -15.59 2.97
C PHE A 308 -17.10 -16.78 3.68
N ARG A 309 -16.73 -17.03 4.94
CA ARG A 309 -17.42 -18.04 5.76
C ARG A 309 -18.88 -17.69 5.97
N SER A 310 -19.20 -16.45 6.35
CA SER A 310 -20.59 -16.01 6.55
C SER A 310 -21.43 -16.07 5.27
N MET A 311 -20.84 -15.77 4.12
CA MET A 311 -21.54 -15.88 2.82
C MET A 311 -21.86 -17.33 2.48
N LYS A 312 -20.92 -18.25 2.72
CA LYS A 312 -21.14 -19.69 2.50
C LYS A 312 -22.19 -20.28 3.44
N THR A 313 -22.16 -19.90 4.72
CA THR A 313 -23.06 -20.46 5.75
C THR A 313 -24.33 -19.65 5.95
N LYS A 314 -24.52 -18.55 5.20
CA LYS A 314 -25.58 -17.54 5.42
C LYS A 314 -25.62 -17.01 6.87
N ALA A 315 -24.48 -17.03 7.56
CA ALA A 315 -24.35 -16.46 8.90
C ALA A 315 -24.24 -14.93 8.83
N THR A 316 -24.29 -14.27 9.98
CA THR A 316 -24.11 -12.82 10.05
C THR A 316 -22.69 -12.42 9.63
N PRO A 317 -22.53 -11.43 8.73
CA PRO A 317 -21.23 -10.96 8.28
C PRO A 317 -20.44 -10.25 9.40
N PRO A 318 -19.10 -10.15 9.28
CA PRO A 318 -18.29 -9.38 10.21
C PRO A 318 -18.67 -7.90 10.21
N LYS A 319 -18.65 -7.26 11.39
CA LYS A 319 -18.98 -5.83 11.54
C LYS A 319 -17.81 -4.90 11.14
N HIS A 320 -16.59 -5.39 11.19
CA HIS A 320 -15.35 -4.63 10.98
C HIS A 320 -14.20 -5.58 10.62
N GLY A 321 -13.21 -5.06 9.91
CA GLY A 321 -11.92 -5.70 9.66
C GLY A 321 -10.80 -5.04 10.47
N VAL A 322 -9.69 -4.66 9.81
CA VAL A 322 -8.50 -4.05 10.43
C VAL A 322 -8.81 -2.76 11.18
N ILE A 323 -9.83 -2.00 10.74
CA ILE A 323 -10.28 -0.77 11.41
C ILE A 323 -10.73 -1.00 12.86
N PHE A 324 -10.97 -2.25 13.28
CA PHE A 324 -11.24 -2.59 14.67
C PHE A 324 -10.11 -2.21 15.62
N GLN A 325 -8.86 -2.14 15.14
CA GLN A 325 -7.69 -1.77 15.94
C GLN A 325 -7.75 -0.31 16.44
N ILE A 326 -8.57 0.53 15.82
CA ILE A 326 -8.68 1.94 16.18
C ILE A 326 -9.42 2.05 17.53
N PRO A 327 -8.90 2.80 18.52
CA PRO A 327 -9.51 2.94 19.84
C PRO A 327 -10.98 3.35 19.81
N LEU A 328 -11.36 4.21 18.85
CA LEU A 328 -12.76 4.62 18.61
C LEU A 328 -13.71 3.44 18.46
N ILE A 329 -13.27 2.33 17.85
CA ILE A 329 -14.08 1.15 17.60
C ILE A 329 -13.82 0.07 18.65
N HIS A 330 -12.55 -0.23 18.96
CA HIS A 330 -12.18 -1.29 19.91
C HIS A 330 -12.84 -1.07 21.28
N SER A 331 -12.74 0.15 21.80
CA SER A 331 -13.22 0.52 23.13
C SER A 331 -14.72 0.78 23.18
N ALA A 332 -15.41 0.83 22.03
CA ALA A 332 -16.84 1.06 21.98
C ALA A 332 -17.65 -0.19 22.39
N PRO A 333 -18.84 -0.02 22.97
CA PRO A 333 -19.76 -1.13 23.26
C PRO A 333 -20.13 -1.94 22.02
N TYR A 334 -20.30 -3.26 22.17
CA TYR A 334 -20.44 -4.20 21.05
C TYR A 334 -21.64 -3.92 20.11
N TRP A 335 -22.69 -3.28 20.63
CA TRP A 335 -23.87 -2.85 19.86
C TRP A 335 -23.56 -1.62 18.99
N GLN A 336 -22.72 -0.69 19.46
CA GLN A 336 -22.34 0.52 18.72
C GLN A 336 -21.25 0.28 17.67
N ARG A 337 -20.37 -0.71 17.88
CA ARG A 337 -19.20 -1.00 17.02
C ARG A 337 -19.52 -1.02 15.52
N GLY A 338 -20.64 -1.64 15.12
CA GLY A 338 -21.01 -1.74 13.71
C GLY A 338 -21.37 -0.40 13.06
N ASN A 339 -22.07 0.48 13.81
CA ASN A 339 -22.45 1.80 13.33
C ASN A 339 -21.24 2.73 13.27
N LEU A 340 -20.35 2.68 14.27
CA LEU A 340 -19.09 3.42 14.28
C LEU A 340 -18.16 2.98 13.15
N SER A 341 -18.02 1.67 12.93
CA SER A 341 -17.21 1.12 11.84
C SER A 341 -17.70 1.58 10.47
N ARG A 342 -19.02 1.64 10.27
CA ARG A 342 -19.61 2.14 9.02
C ARG A 342 -19.36 3.64 8.82
N ALA A 343 -19.51 4.43 9.88
CA ALA A 343 -19.25 5.88 9.83
C ALA A 343 -17.77 6.17 9.49
N LEU A 344 -16.85 5.50 10.18
CA LEU A 344 -15.42 5.62 9.92
C LEU A 344 -15.07 5.18 8.50
N ALA A 345 -15.52 4.01 8.05
CA ALA A 345 -15.24 3.52 6.70
C ALA A 345 -15.75 4.48 5.62
N GLY A 346 -16.88 5.16 5.86
CA GLY A 346 -17.40 6.19 4.98
C GLY A 346 -16.44 7.37 4.83
N LYS A 347 -15.89 7.87 5.94
CA LYS A 347 -14.93 8.98 5.94
C LYS A 347 -13.56 8.56 5.40
N LEU A 348 -13.09 7.36 5.70
CA LEU A 348 -11.87 6.78 5.10
C LEU A 348 -12.00 6.64 3.58
N THR A 349 -13.17 6.27 3.06
CA THR A 349 -13.38 6.21 1.59
C THR A 349 -13.19 7.57 0.94
N ILE A 350 -13.68 8.63 1.59
CA ILE A 350 -13.53 10.00 1.09
C ILE A 350 -12.07 10.42 1.19
N ALA A 351 -11.42 10.19 2.34
CA ALA A 351 -10.01 10.49 2.55
C ALA A 351 -9.11 9.81 1.51
N ALA A 352 -9.26 8.50 1.31
CA ALA A 352 -8.50 7.74 0.31
C ALA A 352 -8.67 8.29 -1.11
N ARG A 353 -9.86 8.77 -1.47
CA ARG A 353 -10.10 9.37 -2.79
C ARG A 353 -9.46 10.73 -2.93
N VAL A 354 -9.45 11.53 -1.87
CA VAL A 354 -8.74 12.81 -1.91
C VAL A 354 -7.24 12.54 -1.99
N ASP A 355 -6.68 11.73 -1.10
CA ASP A 355 -5.26 11.35 -1.12
C ASP A 355 -4.81 10.77 -2.48
N ALA A 356 -5.65 9.95 -3.15
CA ALA A 356 -5.28 9.32 -4.42
C ALA A 356 -5.36 10.23 -5.66
N TYR A 357 -6.21 11.27 -5.62
CA TYR A 357 -6.58 12.06 -6.81
C TYR A 357 -6.42 13.58 -6.62
N SER A 358 -5.97 14.04 -5.46
CA SER A 358 -5.82 15.46 -5.11
C SER A 358 -4.78 15.68 -4.02
N ASP A 359 -4.02 16.77 -4.11
CA ASP A 359 -3.04 17.15 -3.08
C ASP A 359 -3.64 17.99 -1.94
N ARG A 360 -4.95 17.86 -1.69
CA ARG A 360 -5.67 18.71 -0.72
C ARG A 360 -5.75 18.02 0.62
N TYR A 361 -5.39 18.73 1.68
CA TYR A 361 -5.63 18.28 3.05
C TYR A 361 -7.02 18.72 3.55
N ILE A 362 -7.85 17.74 3.89
CA ILE A 362 -9.18 17.86 4.49
C ILE A 362 -9.37 16.97 5.72
N GLY A 363 -8.28 16.38 6.25
CA GLY A 363 -8.30 15.42 7.37
C GLY A 363 -9.04 15.94 8.59
N ASP A 364 -8.73 17.15 9.04
CA ASP A 364 -9.37 17.79 10.21
C ASP A 364 -10.88 17.92 10.05
N LYS A 365 -11.33 18.32 8.86
CA LYS A 365 -12.76 18.45 8.55
C LYS A 365 -13.45 17.09 8.58
N LEU A 366 -12.83 16.07 7.98
CA LEU A 366 -13.36 14.71 8.01
C LEU A 366 -13.42 14.14 9.43
N LEU A 367 -12.43 14.47 10.27
CA LEU A 367 -12.38 14.07 11.67
C LEU A 367 -13.48 14.76 12.49
N GLN A 368 -13.71 16.06 12.28
CA GLN A 368 -14.80 16.80 12.90
C GLN A 368 -16.17 16.22 12.53
N ASP A 369 -16.38 15.93 11.24
CA ASP A 369 -17.61 15.29 10.77
C ASP A 369 -17.79 13.90 11.39
N LEU A 370 -16.71 13.12 11.49
CA LEU A 370 -16.73 11.80 12.11
C LEU A 370 -17.12 11.89 13.58
N ASN A 371 -16.48 12.79 14.34
CA ASN A 371 -16.75 13.00 15.77
C ASN A 371 -18.21 13.42 16.01
N SER A 372 -18.74 14.31 15.16
CA SER A 372 -20.16 14.70 15.21
C SER A 372 -21.07 13.48 15.04
N ARG A 373 -20.76 12.61 14.07
CA ARG A 373 -21.51 11.37 13.84
C ARG A 373 -21.35 10.34 14.97
N VAL A 374 -20.18 10.26 15.59
CA VAL A 374 -19.91 9.39 16.74
C VAL A 374 -20.81 9.78 17.91
N GLU A 375 -20.92 11.07 18.21
CA GLU A 375 -21.77 11.59 19.29
C GLU A 375 -23.25 11.33 19.03
N GLU A 376 -23.71 11.47 17.78
CA GLU A 376 -25.06 11.07 17.39
C GLU A 376 -25.31 9.58 17.65
N ILE A 377 -24.37 8.70 17.26
CA ILE A 377 -24.51 7.24 17.44
C ILE A 377 -24.55 6.89 18.93
N ARG A 378 -23.70 7.52 19.75
CA ARG A 378 -23.70 7.31 21.21
C ARG A 378 -25.02 7.71 21.85
N LYS A 379 -25.62 8.82 21.41
CA LYS A 379 -26.94 9.30 21.89
C LYS A 379 -28.10 8.46 21.39
N GLN A 380 -28.05 7.97 20.15
CA GLN A 380 -29.13 7.15 19.57
C GLN A 380 -29.15 5.71 20.10
N TYR A 381 -27.98 5.16 20.46
CA TYR A 381 -27.84 3.77 20.90
C TYR A 381 -27.18 3.65 22.28
N PRO A 382 -27.78 4.24 23.33
CA PRO A 382 -27.20 4.19 24.69
C PRO A 382 -27.17 2.75 25.23
N GLU A 383 -28.18 1.95 24.89
CA GLU A 383 -28.33 0.56 25.32
C GLU A 383 -28.37 -0.42 24.14
N PRO A 384 -28.04 -1.70 24.36
CA PRO A 384 -28.20 -2.73 23.34
C PRO A 384 -29.68 -3.00 23.06
N ASP A 385 -30.01 -3.07 21.77
CA ASP A 385 -31.35 -3.46 21.31
C ASP A 385 -31.68 -4.92 21.70
N GLU A 386 -32.96 -5.28 21.78
CA GLU A 386 -33.40 -6.64 22.15
C GLU A 386 -32.80 -7.73 21.25
N GLY A 387 -32.60 -7.42 19.97
CA GLY A 387 -31.93 -8.31 19.02
C GLY A 387 -30.45 -8.54 19.34
N ASP A 388 -29.78 -7.54 19.91
CA ASP A 388 -28.38 -7.62 20.34
C ASP A 388 -28.25 -8.33 21.70
N LYS A 389 -29.22 -8.13 22.61
CA LYS A 389 -29.33 -8.88 23.89
C LYS A 389 -29.49 -10.39 23.65
N LYS A 390 -30.33 -10.80 22.68
CA LYS A 390 -30.52 -12.22 22.32
C LYS A 390 -29.25 -12.88 21.73
N LYS A 391 -28.48 -12.13 20.93
CA LYS A 391 -27.21 -12.61 20.34
C LYS A 391 -26.08 -12.74 21.36
N GLU A 392 -26.04 -11.88 22.37
CA GLU A 392 -25.06 -12.00 23.46
C GLU A 392 -25.34 -13.23 24.33
N ASN A 393 -26.59 -13.45 24.71
CA ASN A 393 -26.99 -14.61 25.53
C ASN A 393 -26.71 -15.95 24.84
N THR A 394 -26.92 -16.04 23.53
CA THR A 394 -26.58 -17.25 22.75
C THR A 394 -25.07 -17.47 22.64
N ARG A 395 -24.26 -16.41 22.52
CA ARG A 395 -22.79 -16.53 22.55
C ARG A 395 -22.27 -16.99 23.91
N ARG A 396 -22.73 -16.39 25.01
CA ARG A 396 -22.35 -16.78 26.38
C ARG A 396 -22.76 -18.22 26.70
N GLY A 397 -23.93 -18.67 26.23
CA GLY A 397 -24.37 -20.07 26.36
C GLY A 397 -23.47 -21.06 25.61
N SER A 398 -23.01 -20.72 24.41
CA SER A 398 -22.14 -21.59 23.59
C SER A 398 -20.69 -21.70 24.08
N GLN A 399 -20.19 -20.69 24.81
CA GLN A 399 -18.86 -20.73 25.44
C GLN A 399 -18.87 -21.59 26.71
N LYS A 400 -19.97 -21.60 27.49
CA LYS A 400 -20.10 -22.45 28.68
C LYS A 400 -20.26 -23.94 28.36
N SER A 401 -20.75 -24.31 27.17
CA SER A 401 -20.89 -25.73 26.76
C SER A 401 -19.63 -26.33 26.15
N LYS A 402 -18.54 -25.57 26.04
CA LYS A 402 -17.24 -26.01 25.48
C LYS A 402 -16.10 -25.93 26.50
N GLY A 403 -16.41 -25.59 27.76
CA GLY A 403 -15.47 -25.60 28.88
C GLY A 403 -15.49 -26.92 29.60
#